data_AF-A0A7G1I680-F1
#
_entry.id   AF-A0A7G1I680-F1
#
_cell.length_a   1.000
_cell.length_b   1.000
_cell.length_c   1.000
_cell.angle_alpha   90.00
_cell.angle_beta   90.00
_cell.angle_gamma   90.00
#
_symmetry.space_group_name_H-M   'P 1'
#
loop_
_entity.id
_entity.type
_entity.pdbx_description
1 polymer ?
#
loop_
_entity_poly.entity_id
_entity_poly.type
_entity_poly.pdbx_seq_one_letter_code
_entity_poly.pdbx_strand_id
1 'polypeptide(L)'
;MKDASSTDVIVHRGIALTSFYQCGDLYRLDPYSGNTLGKETWNGHFPFGWGVSAHPKVDSGTGELLFFNYSKQEPYMHYGVVDQNNELAHYVDIPLPGPRLPHDMAFTENYAILNDFPLFWDPRLLEHNVHLPRFYPDMPSRFAVIRAAGLAATSAGSKRNRRSCCTSPTPTKTATRSCSTASTKPIRSRWTPAEPSGRSCFGSWRWIACKPGYTGGASTWSPAP
;
A
#
# COMPACT_ATOMS: atom_id res chain seq x y z
N MET A 1 17.24 3.05 -18.09
CA MET A 1 16.87 4.32 -17.43
C MET A 1 17.88 4.55 -16.32
N LYS A 2 18.48 5.74 -16.23
CA LYS A 2 19.35 6.09 -15.09
C LYS A 2 18.43 6.59 -13.99
N ASP A 3 18.24 5.78 -12.95
CA ASP A 3 17.46 6.18 -11.77
C ASP A 3 18.38 6.90 -10.77
N ALA A 4 17.88 7.96 -10.17
CA ALA A 4 18.62 8.84 -9.26
C ALA A 4 17.69 9.32 -8.14
N SER A 5 18.27 9.71 -7.02
CA SER A 5 17.56 10.26 -5.86
C SER A 5 17.07 11.69 -6.13
N SER A 6 16.18 11.86 -7.11
CA SER A 6 15.80 13.15 -7.68
C SER A 6 14.29 13.30 -7.88
N THR A 7 13.47 12.42 -7.30
CA THR A 7 12.03 12.40 -7.57
C THR A 7 11.23 13.18 -6.54
N ASP A 8 11.54 12.97 -5.26
CA ASP A 8 10.89 13.70 -4.16
C ASP A 8 11.89 14.04 -3.06
N VAL A 9 11.52 15.04 -2.26
CA VAL A 9 12.23 15.44 -1.04
C VAL A 9 11.21 15.60 0.07
N ILE A 10 11.26 14.72 1.07
CA ILE A 10 10.40 14.81 2.25
C ILE A 10 11.23 15.06 3.51
N VAL A 11 10.72 15.88 4.43
CA VAL A 11 11.37 16.10 5.72
C VAL A 11 10.74 15.19 6.76
N HIS A 12 11.55 14.31 7.34
CA HIS A 12 11.16 13.45 8.46
C HIS A 12 12.17 13.61 9.59
N ARG A 13 11.68 13.90 10.80
CA ARG A 13 12.52 14.07 12.00
C ARG A 13 13.66 15.10 11.83
N GLY A 14 13.40 16.17 11.08
CA GLY A 14 14.36 17.24 10.83
C GLY A 14 15.44 16.91 9.80
N ILE A 15 15.34 15.76 9.12
CA ILE A 15 16.24 15.35 8.03
C ILE A 15 15.46 15.37 6.71
N ALA A 16 16.04 15.95 5.66
CA ALA A 16 15.50 15.84 4.32
C ALA A 16 15.89 14.47 3.73
N LEU A 17 14.91 13.72 3.25
CA LEU A 17 15.06 12.42 2.61
C LEU A 17 14.74 12.58 1.13
N THR A 18 15.69 12.24 0.27
CA THR A 18 15.49 12.24 -1.19
C THR A 18 15.23 10.83 -1.69
N SER A 19 14.31 10.69 -2.64
CA SER A 19 13.83 9.40 -3.15
C SER A 19 14.06 9.23 -4.66
N PHE A 20 14.04 7.97 -5.10
CA PHE A 20 14.24 7.56 -6.49
C PHE A 20 12.92 7.54 -7.26
N TYR A 21 12.97 7.48 -8.60
CA TYR A 21 11.74 7.41 -9.40
C TYR A 21 11.05 6.05 -9.24
N GLN A 22 11.85 4.98 -9.16
CA GLN A 22 11.37 3.65 -8.85
C GLN A 22 11.48 3.39 -7.33
N CYS A 23 11.95 2.22 -6.94
CA CYS A 23 12.35 1.96 -5.58
C CYS A 23 13.88 2.01 -5.48
N GLY A 24 14.38 2.75 -4.50
CA GLY A 24 15.82 2.89 -4.26
C GLY A 24 16.11 3.28 -2.82
N ASP A 25 17.39 3.49 -2.52
CA ASP A 25 17.81 3.95 -1.22
C ASP A 25 17.32 5.39 -0.98
N LEU A 26 17.01 5.72 0.28
CA LEU A 26 16.81 7.12 0.65
C LEU A 26 18.14 7.75 1.01
N TYR A 27 18.39 8.95 0.50
CA TYR A 27 19.55 9.74 0.88
C TYR A 27 19.13 10.82 1.86
N ARG A 28 19.92 10.96 2.92
CA ARG A 28 19.72 11.95 3.98
C ARG A 28 20.49 13.20 3.63
N LEU A 29 19.83 14.35 3.72
CA LEU A 29 20.41 15.66 3.54
C LEU A 29 20.08 16.53 4.75
N ASP A 30 21.00 17.40 5.12
CA ASP A 30 20.71 18.52 6.01
C ASP A 30 19.77 19.50 5.27
N PRO A 31 18.55 19.75 5.78
CA PRO A 31 17.57 20.58 5.09
C PRO A 31 17.98 22.07 4.99
N TYR A 32 18.93 22.52 5.80
CA TYR A 32 19.39 23.92 5.78
C TYR A 32 20.60 24.12 4.87
N SER A 33 21.58 23.21 4.93
CA SER A 33 22.83 23.34 4.16
C SER A 33 22.80 22.61 2.81
N GLY A 34 21.92 21.62 2.63
CA GLY A 34 21.89 20.74 1.47
C GLY A 34 23.02 19.69 1.45
N ASN A 35 23.83 19.61 2.51
CA ASN A 35 24.92 18.64 2.60
C ASN A 35 24.38 17.21 2.73
N THR A 36 24.99 16.29 1.98
CA THR A 36 24.67 14.86 2.05
C THR A 36 25.19 14.24 3.35
N LEU A 37 24.29 13.60 4.11
CA LEU A 37 24.57 12.91 5.37
C LEU A 37 24.72 11.39 5.20
N GLY A 38 24.62 10.89 3.97
CA GLY A 38 24.70 9.47 3.62
C GLY A 38 23.34 8.85 3.32
N LYS A 39 23.29 7.52 3.25
CA LYS A 39 22.05 6.77 3.06
C LYS A 39 21.29 6.65 4.39
N GLU A 40 19.97 6.60 4.30
CA GLU A 40 19.13 6.21 5.42
C GLU A 40 19.32 4.73 5.75
N THR A 41 19.27 4.41 7.04
CA THR A 41 19.49 3.06 7.54
C THR A 41 18.35 2.56 8.42
N TRP A 42 17.49 3.44 8.95
CA TRP A 42 16.44 3.13 9.93
C TRP A 42 16.96 2.18 11.01
N ASN A 43 18.06 2.59 11.65
CA ASN A 43 18.79 1.83 12.67
C ASN A 43 19.24 0.42 12.24
N GLY A 44 19.48 0.24 10.94
CA GLY A 44 19.93 -1.02 10.33
C GLY A 44 18.80 -1.85 9.72
N HIS A 45 17.55 -1.39 9.80
CA HIS A 45 16.37 -2.09 9.30
C HIS A 45 15.87 -1.60 7.94
N PHE A 46 16.59 -0.68 7.28
CA PHE A 46 16.22 -0.23 5.93
C PHE A 46 16.17 -1.42 4.94
N PRO A 47 15.11 -1.55 4.12
CA PRO A 47 14.91 -2.69 3.22
C PRO A 47 15.77 -2.56 1.95
N PHE A 48 17.10 -2.59 2.07
CA PHE A 48 18.04 -2.40 0.94
C PHE A 48 17.81 -3.35 -0.27
N GLY A 49 17.18 -4.51 -0.06
CA GLY A 49 16.82 -5.43 -1.16
C GLY A 49 15.68 -4.94 -2.06
N TRP A 50 14.81 -4.05 -1.56
CA TRP A 50 13.67 -3.48 -2.29
C TRP A 50 13.76 -1.97 -2.47
N GLY A 51 14.39 -1.26 -1.53
CA GLY A 51 14.38 0.19 -1.44
C GLY A 51 13.03 0.76 -0.99
N VAL A 52 12.85 2.05 -1.24
CA VAL A 52 11.64 2.82 -0.94
C VAL A 52 11.19 3.51 -2.23
N SER A 53 9.88 3.52 -2.46
CA SER A 53 9.27 4.19 -3.60
C SER A 53 9.48 5.71 -3.57
N ALA A 54 9.15 6.37 -4.69
CA ALA A 54 9.29 7.80 -4.87
C ALA A 54 8.59 8.66 -3.81
N HIS A 55 7.46 8.24 -3.27
CA HIS A 55 6.59 9.12 -2.49
C HIS A 55 6.25 8.57 -1.10
N PRO A 56 7.24 8.47 -0.19
CA PRO A 56 6.93 8.32 1.22
C PRO A 56 6.10 9.53 1.70
N LYS A 57 5.26 9.31 2.71
CA LYS A 57 4.39 10.34 3.30
C LYS A 57 4.70 10.45 4.79
N VAL A 58 4.68 11.67 5.34
CA VAL A 58 4.82 11.90 6.77
C VAL A 58 3.46 12.29 7.34
N ASP A 59 3.03 11.60 8.37
CA ASP A 59 1.86 11.99 9.16
C ASP A 59 2.29 13.06 10.18
N SER A 60 1.73 14.26 10.06
CA SER A 60 2.05 15.37 10.96
C SER A 60 1.46 15.21 12.37
N GLY A 61 0.44 14.36 12.54
CA GLY A 61 -0.17 14.07 13.83
C GLY A 61 0.64 13.06 14.65
N THR A 62 1.18 12.02 14.02
CA THR A 62 1.96 10.97 14.72
C THR A 62 3.47 11.14 14.58
N GLY A 63 3.94 11.87 13.57
CA GLY A 63 5.35 11.97 13.21
C GLY A 63 5.89 10.71 12.51
N GLU A 64 5.02 9.77 12.14
CA GLU A 64 5.38 8.55 11.43
C GLU A 64 5.64 8.83 9.94
N LEU A 65 6.58 8.10 9.35
CA LEU A 65 6.80 8.08 7.91
C LEU A 65 6.25 6.78 7.34
N LEU A 66 5.25 6.92 6.47
CA LEU A 66 4.61 5.85 5.74
C LEU A 66 5.29 5.71 4.39
N PHE A 67 5.57 4.48 3.97
CA PHE A 67 6.11 4.22 2.66
C PHE A 67 5.59 2.90 2.11
N PHE A 68 5.86 2.70 0.83
CA PHE A 68 5.73 1.40 0.18
C PHE A 68 6.92 1.20 -0.74
N ASN A 69 7.10 -0.03 -1.17
CA ASN A 69 8.00 -0.35 -2.26
C ASN A 69 7.35 -1.41 -3.16
N TYR A 70 7.93 -1.61 -4.33
CA TYR A 70 7.47 -2.57 -5.30
C TYR A 70 8.64 -3.15 -6.08
N SER A 71 8.48 -4.37 -6.58
CA SER A 71 9.53 -5.12 -7.26
C SER A 71 9.00 -5.87 -8.46
N LYS A 72 9.96 -6.30 -9.30
CA LYS A 72 9.75 -7.27 -10.38
C LYS A 72 9.80 -8.72 -9.88
N GLN A 73 10.25 -8.93 -8.65
CA GLN A 73 10.38 -10.23 -7.99
C GLN A 73 9.38 -10.32 -6.82
N GLU A 74 8.99 -11.54 -6.46
CA GLU A 74 8.12 -11.78 -5.31
C GLU A 74 8.91 -11.69 -3.99
N PRO A 75 8.37 -11.09 -2.91
CA PRO A 75 7.11 -10.33 -2.84
C PRO A 75 7.15 -9.01 -3.64
N TYR A 76 6.09 -8.77 -4.42
CA TYR A 76 6.06 -7.67 -5.39
C TYR A 76 5.81 -6.29 -4.79
N MET A 77 5.27 -6.21 -3.58
CA MET A 77 4.97 -4.94 -2.91
C MET A 77 4.98 -5.13 -1.40
N HIS A 78 5.56 -4.17 -0.69
CA HIS A 78 5.43 -4.07 0.76
C HIS A 78 4.89 -2.70 1.16
N TYR A 79 4.23 -2.66 2.30
CA TYR A 79 3.87 -1.43 3.01
C TYR A 79 4.69 -1.34 4.28
N GLY A 80 5.26 -0.16 4.57
CA GLY A 80 6.03 0.08 5.76
C GLY A 80 5.72 1.38 6.47
N VAL A 81 6.01 1.41 7.77
CA VAL A 81 5.90 2.58 8.63
C VAL A 81 7.14 2.68 9.49
N VAL A 82 7.75 3.86 9.49
CA VAL A 82 8.86 4.24 10.35
C VAL A 82 8.32 5.16 11.43
N ASP A 83 8.59 4.83 12.69
CA ASP A 83 8.06 5.58 13.81
C ASP A 83 8.83 6.88 14.09
N GLN A 84 8.36 7.61 15.09
CA GLN A 84 9.03 8.80 15.62
C GLN A 84 10.39 8.52 16.29
N ASN A 85 10.89 7.28 16.36
CA ASN A 85 12.21 6.94 16.89
C ASN A 85 13.19 6.54 15.77
N ASN A 86 12.76 6.62 14.50
CA ASN A 86 13.49 6.15 13.32
C ASN A 86 13.58 4.62 13.23
N GLU A 87 12.63 3.90 13.83
CA GLU A 87 12.54 2.44 13.79
C GLU A 87 11.51 1.99 12.74
N LEU A 88 11.83 0.94 11.98
CA LEU A 88 10.88 0.30 11.07
C LEU A 88 9.82 -0.48 11.87
N ALA A 89 8.80 0.24 12.35
CA ALA A 89 7.77 -0.28 13.24
C ALA A 89 6.81 -1.25 12.55
N HIS A 90 6.56 -1.06 11.26
CA HIS A 90 5.74 -1.94 10.45
C HIS A 90 6.36 -2.18 9.08
N TYR A 91 6.35 -3.44 8.64
CA TYR A 91 6.73 -3.81 7.28
C TYR A 91 6.00 -5.11 6.91
N VAL A 92 5.07 -5.03 5.95
CA VAL A 92 4.18 -6.15 5.61
C VAL A 92 3.99 -6.27 4.11
N ASP A 93 3.83 -7.50 3.65
CA ASP A 93 3.61 -7.82 2.24
C ASP A 93 2.20 -7.41 1.80
N ILE A 94 2.09 -6.84 0.60
CA ILE A 94 0.82 -6.55 -0.04
C ILE A 94 0.71 -7.46 -1.27
N PRO A 95 -0.21 -8.45 -1.26
CA PRO A 95 -0.26 -9.47 -2.29
C PRO A 95 -0.72 -8.86 -3.62
N LEU A 96 0.13 -9.00 -4.63
CA LEU A 96 -0.14 -8.64 -6.01
C LEU A 96 -0.02 -9.90 -6.88
N PRO A 97 -0.80 -10.00 -7.97
CA PRO A 97 -0.73 -11.13 -8.90
C PRO A 97 0.50 -11.09 -9.82
N GLY A 98 1.37 -10.08 -9.67
CA GLY A 98 2.56 -9.89 -10.49
C GLY A 98 3.18 -8.50 -10.30
N PRO A 99 4.28 -8.22 -11.01
CA PRO A 99 4.93 -6.92 -10.99
C PRO A 99 3.98 -5.78 -11.38
N ARG A 100 4.07 -4.67 -10.67
CA ARG A 100 3.30 -3.44 -10.93
C ARG A 100 4.20 -2.22 -10.94
N LEU A 101 3.68 -1.11 -11.47
CA LEU A 101 4.34 0.19 -11.52
C LEU A 101 3.56 1.27 -10.73
N PRO A 102 3.22 1.06 -9.45
CA PRO A 102 2.68 2.11 -8.60
C PRO A 102 3.73 3.19 -8.37
N HIS A 103 3.38 4.45 -8.60
CA HIS A 103 4.29 5.57 -8.36
C HIS A 103 4.08 6.23 -7.00
N ASP A 104 2.82 6.37 -6.60
CA ASP A 104 2.43 7.11 -5.40
C ASP A 104 1.46 6.30 -4.54
N MET A 105 1.35 6.70 -3.27
CA MET A 105 0.40 6.23 -2.29
C MET A 105 -0.38 7.39 -1.68
N ALA A 106 -1.55 7.10 -1.13
CA ALA A 106 -2.29 8.05 -0.30
C ALA A 106 -2.46 7.49 1.10
N PHE A 107 -2.71 8.37 2.07
CA PHE A 107 -3.12 7.94 3.39
C PHE A 107 -4.16 8.88 3.99
N THR A 108 -4.82 8.37 5.02
CA THR A 108 -5.75 9.07 5.90
C THR A 108 -5.31 8.79 7.32
N GLU A 109 -5.91 9.45 8.30
CA GLU A 109 -5.68 9.18 9.74
C GLU A 109 -5.72 7.68 10.08
N ASN A 110 -6.54 6.90 9.36
CA ASN A 110 -6.72 5.49 9.65
C ASN A 110 -6.14 4.54 8.60
N TYR A 111 -5.99 4.95 7.35
CA TYR A 111 -5.71 4.01 6.26
C TYR A 111 -4.61 4.49 5.34
N ALA A 112 -3.70 3.61 4.99
CA ALA A 112 -2.86 3.74 3.82
C ALA A 112 -3.55 3.09 2.62
N ILE A 113 -3.41 3.72 1.47
CA ILE A 113 -4.07 3.38 0.21
C ILE A 113 -2.98 3.21 -0.84
N LEU A 114 -2.85 1.98 -1.36
CA LEU A 114 -1.83 1.60 -2.33
C LEU A 114 -2.49 1.26 -3.66
N ASN A 115 -1.87 1.73 -4.73
CA ASN A 115 -2.44 1.67 -6.07
C ASN A 115 -2.00 0.39 -6.80
N ASP A 116 -2.94 -0.29 -7.43
CA ASP A 116 -2.67 -1.34 -8.41
C ASP A 116 -3.41 -0.98 -9.70
N PHE A 117 -2.73 -0.22 -10.54
CA PHE A 117 -3.27 0.29 -11.79
C PHE A 117 -2.90 -0.61 -12.96
N PRO A 118 -3.70 -0.60 -14.03
CA PRO A 118 -3.43 -1.40 -15.22
C PRO A 118 -2.33 -0.80 -16.10
N LEU A 119 -1.27 -0.25 -15.48
CA LEU A 119 -0.05 0.22 -16.13
C LEU A 119 1.11 -0.53 -15.48
N PHE A 120 1.72 -1.46 -16.21
CA PHE A 120 2.84 -2.28 -15.72
C PHE A 120 3.64 -2.84 -16.90
N TRP A 121 4.78 -3.48 -16.63
CA TRP A 121 5.63 -4.07 -17.68
C TRP A 121 4.91 -5.20 -18.44
N ASP A 122 5.11 -5.32 -19.76
CA ASP A 122 4.65 -6.51 -20.50
C ASP A 122 5.35 -7.77 -19.97
N PRO A 123 4.62 -8.74 -19.36
CA PRO A 123 5.25 -9.89 -18.72
C PRO A 123 6.13 -10.70 -19.68
N ARG A 124 5.71 -10.83 -20.94
CA ARG A 124 6.45 -11.60 -21.97
C ARG A 124 7.78 -10.96 -22.31
N LEU A 125 7.81 -9.62 -22.32
CA LEU A 125 9.03 -8.86 -22.59
C LEU A 125 9.92 -8.81 -21.34
N LEU A 126 9.32 -8.78 -20.15
CA LEU A 126 10.03 -8.75 -18.89
C LEU A 126 10.85 -10.04 -18.66
N GLU A 127 10.34 -11.20 -19.09
CA GLU A 127 11.07 -12.47 -19.10
C GLU A 127 12.38 -12.42 -19.92
N HIS A 128 12.41 -11.57 -20.95
CA HIS A 128 13.59 -11.30 -21.77
C HIS A 128 14.36 -10.05 -21.33
N ASN A 129 14.12 -9.57 -20.09
CA ASN A 129 14.74 -8.39 -19.51
C ASN A 129 14.46 -7.08 -20.27
N VAL A 130 13.33 -6.99 -20.97
CA VAL A 130 12.85 -5.79 -21.66
C VAL A 130 11.78 -5.11 -20.83
N HIS A 131 12.10 -3.94 -20.27
CA HIS A 131 11.21 -3.18 -19.37
C HIS A 131 10.31 -2.21 -20.14
N LEU A 132 9.34 -2.71 -20.89
CA LEU A 132 8.38 -1.88 -21.63
C LEU A 132 7.06 -1.72 -20.84
N PRO A 133 6.74 -0.51 -20.31
CA PRO A 133 5.45 -0.25 -19.68
C PRO A 133 4.34 -0.28 -20.73
N ARG A 134 3.23 -0.96 -20.41
CA ARG A 134 2.02 -1.00 -21.24
C ARG A 134 0.80 -0.73 -20.38
N PHE A 135 -0.17 -0.01 -20.95
CA PHE A 135 -1.48 0.19 -20.36
C PHE A 135 -2.44 -0.90 -20.84
N TYR A 136 -3.21 -1.50 -19.92
CA TYR A 136 -4.13 -2.61 -20.15
C TYR A 136 -5.58 -2.15 -19.88
N PRO A 137 -6.27 -1.54 -20.86
CA PRO A 137 -7.55 -0.87 -20.63
C PRO A 137 -8.68 -1.78 -20.13
N ASP A 138 -8.60 -3.08 -20.41
CA ASP A 138 -9.60 -4.08 -20.01
C ASP A 138 -9.44 -4.54 -18.55
N MET A 139 -8.35 -4.14 -17.88
CA MET A 139 -8.11 -4.44 -16.47
C MET A 139 -8.63 -3.33 -15.55
N PRO A 140 -9.31 -3.67 -14.45
CA PRO A 140 -9.74 -2.68 -13.47
C PRO A 140 -8.55 -2.13 -12.68
N SER A 141 -8.58 -0.83 -12.38
CA SER A 141 -7.76 -0.28 -11.30
C SER A 141 -8.21 -0.84 -9.96
N ARG A 142 -7.26 -1.23 -9.11
CA ARG A 142 -7.51 -1.71 -7.75
C ARG A 142 -6.76 -0.85 -6.74
N PHE A 143 -7.29 -0.80 -5.53
CA PHE A 143 -6.69 -0.12 -4.38
C PHE A 143 -6.60 -1.08 -3.21
N ALA A 144 -5.40 -1.24 -2.66
CA ALA A 144 -5.21 -1.92 -1.38
C ALA A 144 -5.41 -0.89 -0.28
N VAL A 145 -6.39 -1.14 0.58
CA VAL A 145 -6.65 -0.33 1.77
C VAL A 145 -6.16 -1.12 2.98
N ILE A 146 -5.16 -0.58 3.67
CA ILE A 146 -4.55 -1.16 4.87
C ILE A 146 -4.59 -0.15 6.02
N ARG A 147 -4.69 -0.63 7.27
CA ARG A 147 -4.60 0.28 8.42
C ARG A 147 -3.19 0.89 8.46
N ALA A 148 -3.11 2.22 8.53
CA ALA A 148 -1.87 2.99 8.38
C ALA A 148 -0.86 2.91 9.55
N ALA A 149 -1.06 1.99 10.51
CA ALA A 149 -0.48 1.92 11.88
C ALA A 149 -1.34 2.55 13.00
N GLY A 150 -1.21 1.98 14.21
CA GLY A 150 -2.15 2.09 15.35
C GLY A 150 -2.50 0.72 15.99
N LEU A 151 -2.13 -0.38 15.34
CA LEU A 151 -2.05 -1.71 15.95
C LEU A 151 -0.65 -2.23 15.64
N ALA A 152 0.31 -1.81 16.47
CA ALA A 152 1.45 -2.65 16.76
C ALA A 152 0.93 -4.10 16.87
N ALA A 153 1.53 -5.01 16.11
CA ALA A 153 1.32 -6.42 16.38
C ALA A 153 1.54 -6.60 17.88
N THR A 154 0.53 -7.08 18.59
CA THR A 154 0.65 -7.40 20.01
C THR A 154 1.64 -8.56 20.08
N SER A 155 2.94 -8.24 20.15
CA SER A 155 3.96 -9.21 20.48
C SER A 155 3.73 -9.60 21.94
N ALA A 156 3.42 -10.88 22.13
CA ALA A 156 3.51 -11.66 23.35
C ALA A 156 2.95 -11.03 24.66
N GLY A 157 1.81 -11.54 25.13
CA GLY A 157 1.50 -11.46 26.57
C GLY A 157 0.05 -11.23 27.00
N SER A 158 -0.96 -11.80 26.34
CA SER A 158 -2.24 -12.03 27.03
C SER A 158 -3.00 -13.18 26.40
N LYS A 159 -2.94 -14.36 27.05
CA LYS A 159 -3.88 -15.45 26.80
C LYS A 159 -5.28 -14.97 27.21
N ARG A 160 -6.00 -14.29 26.30
CA ARG A 160 -7.46 -14.27 26.36
C ARG A 160 -8.00 -15.26 25.35
N ASN A 161 -8.41 -16.38 25.93
CA ASN A 161 -9.14 -17.49 25.38
C ASN A 161 -10.16 -17.05 24.29
N ARG A 162 -9.74 -17.01 23.02
CA ARG A 162 -10.64 -17.11 21.88
C ARG A 162 -10.39 -18.47 21.26
N ARG A 163 -11.42 -19.32 21.36
CA ARG A 163 -11.42 -20.68 20.84
C ARG A 163 -10.97 -20.65 19.38
N SER A 164 -9.92 -21.41 19.12
CA SER A 164 -9.51 -21.85 17.79
C SER A 164 -10.72 -22.33 16.99
N CYS A 165 -10.96 -21.72 15.84
CA CYS A 165 -11.78 -22.28 14.77
C CYS A 165 -11.01 -22.15 13.47
N CYS A 166 -9.89 -22.89 13.41
CA CYS A 166 -9.33 -23.33 12.14
C CYS A 166 -9.90 -24.72 11.88
N THR A 167 -10.93 -24.82 11.04
CA THR A 167 -11.35 -26.09 10.45
C THR A 167 -11.09 -26.02 8.95
N SER A 168 -10.32 -26.98 8.46
CA SER A 168 -10.12 -27.30 7.05
C SER A 168 -11.47 -27.56 6.35
N PRO A 169 -11.61 -27.24 5.05
CA PRO A 169 -12.87 -27.48 4.35
C PRO A 169 -13.00 -28.97 4.00
N THR A 170 -13.99 -29.63 4.60
CA THR A 170 -14.60 -30.86 4.06
C THR A 170 -15.99 -30.47 3.53
N PRO A 171 -16.42 -30.90 2.34
CA PRO A 171 -17.69 -30.46 1.79
C PRO A 171 -18.82 -31.36 2.29
N THR A 172 -19.82 -30.82 2.99
CA THR A 172 -21.20 -31.37 2.94
C THR A 172 -22.24 -30.42 3.55
N LYS A 173 -23.24 -30.12 2.69
CA LYS A 173 -24.68 -29.90 2.95
C LYS A 173 -25.15 -28.82 3.94
N THR A 174 -25.76 -27.80 3.32
CA THR A 174 -27.09 -27.23 3.59
C THR A 174 -27.49 -26.94 5.05
N ALA A 175 -27.65 -25.65 5.36
CA ALA A 175 -28.67 -25.20 6.30
C ALA A 175 -29.09 -23.75 5.99
N THR A 176 -30.32 -23.61 5.52
CA THR A 176 -31.10 -22.39 5.35
C THR A 176 -31.38 -21.76 6.71
N ARG A 177 -31.27 -20.44 6.84
CA ARG A 177 -32.09 -19.66 7.79
C ARG A 177 -32.19 -18.20 7.34
N SER A 178 -33.43 -17.81 7.07
CA SER A 178 -33.93 -16.48 6.79
C SER A 178 -34.09 -15.65 8.06
N CYS A 179 -33.87 -14.33 8.00
CA CYS A 179 -34.80 -13.35 8.56
C CYS A 179 -34.55 -11.94 7.99
N SER A 180 -35.61 -11.34 7.47
CA SER A 180 -35.80 -9.92 7.09
C SER A 180 -35.68 -8.98 8.30
N THR A 181 -35.33 -7.69 8.20
CA THR A 181 -36.14 -6.59 7.63
C THR A 181 -35.36 -5.25 7.51
N ALA A 182 -35.86 -4.40 6.60
CA ALA A 182 -35.95 -2.93 6.66
C ALA A 182 -34.73 -2.03 6.30
N SER A 183 -34.73 -1.64 5.02
CA SER A 183 -34.63 -0.28 4.44
C SER A 183 -34.12 0.89 5.31
N THR A 184 -32.96 1.42 4.92
CA THR A 184 -32.71 2.86 4.74
C THR A 184 -31.72 3.00 3.59
N LYS A 185 -32.07 3.74 2.53
CA LYS A 185 -31.21 3.98 1.37
C LYS A 185 -30.35 5.22 1.63
N PRO A 186 -29.01 5.10 1.71
CA PRO A 186 -28.12 6.14 1.25
C PRO A 186 -27.68 5.84 -0.18
N ILE A 187 -27.50 6.89 -0.99
CA ILE A 187 -26.91 6.83 -2.32
C ILE A 187 -25.52 6.19 -2.18
N ARG A 188 -25.39 4.93 -2.62
CA ARG A 188 -24.13 4.19 -2.65
C ARG A 188 -23.54 4.29 -4.05
N SER A 189 -22.38 4.93 -4.19
CA SER A 189 -21.45 4.58 -5.26
C SER A 189 -21.11 3.10 -5.10
N ARG A 190 -21.38 2.30 -6.14
CA ARG A 190 -21.39 0.84 -6.06
C ARG A 190 -19.97 0.30 -6.23
N TRP A 191 -19.17 0.38 -5.17
CA TRP A 191 -17.89 -0.31 -5.05
C TRP A 191 -18.13 -1.80 -4.82
N THR A 192 -17.58 -2.66 -5.67
CA THR A 192 -17.65 -4.11 -5.50
C THR A 192 -16.38 -4.61 -4.81
N PRO A 193 -16.48 -5.25 -3.62
CA PRO A 193 -15.36 -5.97 -3.04
C PRO A 193 -14.91 -7.09 -4.00
N ALA A 194 -13.61 -7.22 -4.24
CA ALA A 194 -13.07 -8.43 -4.85
C ALA A 194 -13.02 -9.54 -3.76
N GLU A 195 -13.44 -10.76 -4.10
CA GLU A 195 -13.39 -11.89 -3.16
C GLU A 195 -11.94 -12.21 -2.76
N PRO A 196 -11.61 -12.28 -1.45
CA PRO A 196 -10.31 -12.74 -1.02
C PRO A 196 -10.29 -14.28 -0.99
N SER A 197 -9.52 -14.90 -1.88
CA SER A 197 -9.10 -16.29 -1.71
C SER A 197 -7.97 -16.35 -0.66
N GLY A 198 -8.31 -16.75 0.57
CA GLY A 198 -7.34 -17.05 1.64
C GLY A 198 -7.26 -15.99 2.73
N ARG A 199 -7.52 -16.40 3.98
CA ARG A 199 -7.26 -15.57 5.18
C ARG A 199 -5.87 -15.92 5.71
N SER A 200 -4.89 -15.03 5.49
CA SER A 200 -3.65 -15.00 6.26
C SER A 200 -3.85 -14.10 7.48
N CYS A 201 -3.33 -14.51 8.65
CA CYS A 201 -3.47 -13.80 9.92
C CYS A 201 -2.45 -12.65 10.11
N PHE A 202 -1.69 -12.27 9.08
CA PHE A 202 -0.73 -11.17 9.14
C PHE A 202 -1.20 -10.02 8.25
N GLY A 203 -1.55 -8.89 8.86
CA GLY A 203 -1.98 -7.65 8.18
C GLY A 203 -3.36 -7.75 7.53
N SER A 204 -4.35 -6.99 8.02
CA SER A 204 -5.66 -6.92 7.35
C SER A 204 -5.65 -5.80 6.30
N TRP A 205 -5.51 -6.16 5.03
CA TRP A 205 -5.77 -5.27 3.88
C TRP A 205 -7.02 -5.72 3.13
N ARG A 206 -7.60 -4.83 2.32
CA ARG A 206 -8.70 -5.15 1.40
C ARG A 206 -8.46 -4.52 0.04
N TRP A 207 -8.68 -5.29 -1.02
CA TRP A 207 -8.68 -4.80 -2.40
C TRP A 207 -10.06 -4.26 -2.77
N ILE A 208 -10.10 -3.05 -3.31
CA ILE A 208 -11.28 -2.41 -3.89
C ILE A 208 -11.00 -2.20 -5.38
N ALA A 209 -11.90 -2.64 -6.28
CA ALA A 209 -11.74 -2.49 -7.72
C ALA A 209 -12.70 -1.44 -8.29
N CYS A 210 -12.19 -0.57 -9.17
CA CYS A 210 -12.99 0.27 -10.05
C CYS A 210 -13.53 -0.56 -11.21
N LYS A 211 -14.80 -0.34 -11.59
CA LYS A 211 -15.33 -0.95 -12.81
C LYS A 211 -14.74 -0.27 -14.06
N PRO A 212 -14.29 -1.02 -15.08
CA PRO A 212 -13.96 -0.45 -16.38
C PRO A 212 -15.17 0.28 -16.97
N GLY A 213 -14.95 1.49 -17.51
CA GLY A 213 -15.98 2.26 -18.23
C GLY A 213 -16.79 3.29 -17.43
N TYR A 214 -16.42 3.63 -16.18
CA TYR A 214 -17.04 4.75 -15.48
C TYR A 214 -16.45 6.08 -15.95
N THR A 215 -17.02 6.67 -17.00
CA THR A 215 -16.83 8.09 -17.33
C THR A 215 -17.62 8.91 -16.31
N GLY A 216 -16.98 9.29 -15.21
CA GLY A 216 -17.59 10.17 -14.22
C GLY A 216 -18.08 11.44 -14.90
N GLY A 217 -19.40 11.66 -14.93
CA GLY A 217 -19.96 12.96 -15.28
C GLY A 217 -19.37 14.00 -14.35
N ALA A 218 -18.76 15.04 -14.91
CA ALA A 218 -18.24 16.17 -14.15
C ALA A 218 -19.40 16.83 -13.39
N SER A 219 -19.57 16.52 -12.11
CA SER A 219 -20.40 17.32 -11.23
C SER A 219 -19.60 18.59 -10.92
N THR A 220 -19.93 19.67 -11.62
CA THR A 220 -19.50 21.03 -11.30
C THR A 220 -19.80 21.32 -9.83
N TRP A 221 -18.76 21.57 -9.05
CA TRP A 221 -18.91 22.15 -7.71
C TRP A 221 -19.30 23.62 -7.88
N SER A 222 -20.57 23.94 -7.66
CA SER A 222 -20.95 25.31 -7.33
C SER A 222 -20.83 25.48 -5.81
N PRO A 223 -20.14 26.50 -5.31
CA PRO A 223 -20.18 26.82 -3.89
C PRO A 223 -21.59 27.29 -3.54
N ALA A 224 -22.19 26.69 -2.50
CA ALA A 224 -23.46 27.14 -1.95
C ALA A 224 -23.25 28.44 -1.13
N PRO A 225 -24.26 29.34 -1.08
CA PRO A 225 -24.18 30.67 -0.47
C PRO A 225 -24.03 30.66 1.05
#